data_AF-A0A1I5X3T8-F1
#
_entry.id   AF-A0A1I5X3T8-F1
#
_cell.length_a   1.000
_cell.length_b   1.000
_cell.length_c   1.000
_cell.angle_alpha   90.00
_cell.angle_beta   90.00
_cell.angle_gamma   90.00
#
_symmetry.space_group_name_H-M   'P 1'
#
loop_
_entity.id
_entity.type
_entity.pdbx_description
1 polymer ?
#
loop_
_entity_poly.entity_id
_entity_poly.type
_entity_poly.pdbx_seq_one_letter_code
_entity_poly.pdbx_strand_id
1 'polypeptide(L)'
;MNEENNNSSEKRRMDWHSGFEGGLRYSFRNYTSDIEIERERLLSKQPLRIDFLVVKNNTQIVIDNDIGRSFRKYNIIEYKNPDDALDIDVLWKCIGYSGIFKSLGNYVNEIRADEITITICRIRRPNKLFRQLDDEGCVVTRLYPGIYQISGIIVVPILIVVLSELKDNELNSLKIMTANADEGDIRNFITEASKLKEQGDKNNADAVLQISASVNKTIFEKIRGEEDMCEALRELMADDLKNAEKQGIERGLEQGLEQGVNNTNELYAWLFEQNRAADVQRATKDHAYLNKLMEEYKKRAQRYNC
;
A
#
# COMPACT_ATOMS: atom_id res chain seq x y z
N MET A 1 10.92 0.31 -38.48
CA MET A 1 10.16 1.33 -37.74
C MET A 1 8.69 1.03 -37.95
N ASN A 2 8.09 0.31 -37.01
CA ASN A 2 6.64 0.18 -36.85
C ASN A 2 6.44 0.11 -35.34
N GLU A 3 6.19 1.27 -34.73
CA GLU A 3 5.72 1.36 -33.36
C GLU A 3 4.20 1.16 -33.41
N GLU A 4 3.76 -0.07 -33.14
CA GLU A 4 2.38 -0.31 -32.76
C GLU A 4 2.19 0.13 -31.31
N ASN A 5 1.31 1.11 -31.15
CA ASN A 5 0.80 1.62 -29.88
C ASN A 5 0.30 0.47 -28.99
N ASN A 6 1.13 0.05 -28.05
CA ASN A 6 0.70 -0.75 -26.90
C ASN A 6 -0.07 0.16 -25.95
N ASN A 7 -1.38 0.24 -26.20
CA ASN A 7 -2.36 0.80 -25.28
C ASN A 7 -2.56 -0.19 -24.12
N SER A 8 -1.57 -0.31 -23.24
CA SER A 8 -1.71 -1.05 -21.99
C SER A 8 -2.48 -0.18 -21.00
N SER A 9 -3.74 -0.52 -20.76
CA SER A 9 -4.38 -0.19 -19.50
C SER A 9 -3.55 -0.81 -18.38
N GLU A 10 -2.58 -0.05 -17.85
CA GLU A 10 -1.88 -0.42 -16.63
C GLU A 10 -2.93 -0.53 -15.53
N LYS A 11 -3.38 -1.76 -15.29
CA LYS A 11 -4.05 -2.17 -14.07
C LYS A 11 -3.14 -1.70 -12.94
N ARG A 12 -3.47 -0.57 -12.30
CA ARG A 12 -2.73 -0.02 -11.16
C ARG A 12 -2.44 -1.19 -10.21
N ARG A 13 -1.18 -1.62 -10.16
CA ARG A 13 -0.74 -2.72 -9.30
C ARG A 13 -1.01 -2.28 -7.88
N MET A 14 -1.74 -3.11 -7.13
CA MET A 14 -2.13 -2.80 -5.75
C MET A 14 -0.88 -2.56 -4.90
N ASP A 15 -0.84 -1.45 -4.16
CA ASP A 15 0.31 -1.08 -3.31
C ASP A 15 0.25 -1.78 -1.94
N TRP A 16 0.49 -3.09 -1.97
CA TRP A 16 0.50 -3.92 -0.78
C TRP A 16 1.51 -3.48 0.29
N HIS A 17 2.61 -2.83 -0.09
CA HIS A 17 3.63 -2.40 0.87
C HIS A 17 3.16 -1.19 1.68
N SER A 18 2.50 -0.22 1.05
CA SER A 18 1.92 0.91 1.78
C SER A 18 0.74 0.47 2.66
N GLY A 19 -0.07 -0.50 2.20
CA GLY A 19 -1.08 -1.12 3.06
C GLY A 19 -0.50 -1.87 4.24
N PHE A 20 0.56 -2.66 4.02
CA PHE A 20 1.28 -3.34 5.09
C PHE A 20 1.91 -2.35 6.08
N GLU A 21 2.50 -1.26 5.60
CA GLU A 21 3.01 -0.18 6.45
C GLU A 21 1.91 0.39 7.34
N GLY A 22 0.76 0.75 6.77
CA GLY A 22 -0.39 1.25 7.51
C GLY A 22 -0.86 0.24 8.55
N GLY A 23 -0.94 -1.05 8.17
CA GLY A 23 -1.34 -2.10 9.09
C GLY A 23 -0.36 -2.33 10.24
N LEU A 24 0.95 -2.25 9.95
CA LEU A 24 2.02 -2.39 10.93
C LEU A 24 1.99 -1.21 11.92
N ARG A 25 1.92 0.02 11.42
CA ARG A 25 1.83 1.23 12.26
C ARG A 25 0.56 1.22 13.11
N TYR A 26 -0.58 0.82 12.54
CA TYR A 26 -1.83 0.66 13.28
C TYR A 26 -1.69 -0.37 14.41
N SER A 27 -1.10 -1.55 14.14
CA SER A 27 -0.92 -2.61 15.14
C SER A 27 0.00 -2.21 16.30
N PHE A 28 0.82 -1.18 16.12
CA PHE A 28 1.72 -0.68 17.16
C PHE A 28 1.42 0.76 17.62
N ARG A 29 0.25 1.31 17.28
CA ARG A 29 -0.15 2.70 17.58
C ARG A 29 -0.02 3.10 19.06
N ASN A 30 -0.28 2.15 19.96
CA ASN A 30 -0.18 2.34 21.41
C ASN A 30 1.27 2.40 21.94
N TYR A 31 2.28 2.16 21.09
CA TYR A 31 3.69 2.07 21.45
C TYR A 31 4.56 3.11 20.74
N THR A 32 3.97 4.11 20.09
CA THR A 32 4.67 5.13 19.29
C THR A 32 5.68 5.97 20.06
N SER A 33 5.56 6.08 21.39
CA SER A 33 6.56 6.69 22.28
C SER A 33 7.80 5.82 22.51
N ASP A 34 7.66 4.50 22.37
CA ASP A 34 8.65 3.51 22.76
C ASP A 34 9.32 2.82 21.58
N ILE A 35 8.72 2.92 20.38
CA ILE A 35 9.24 2.34 19.15
C ILE A 35 9.29 3.33 18.00
N GLU A 36 10.24 3.11 17.09
CA GLU A 36 10.33 3.78 15.81
C GLU A 36 10.17 2.75 14.69
N ILE A 37 9.44 3.12 13.62
CA ILE A 37 9.25 2.28 12.44
C ILE A 37 9.78 3.03 11.22
N GLU A 38 10.86 2.52 10.67
CA GLU A 38 11.51 3.03 9.47
C GLU A 38 11.19 2.13 8.27
N ARG A 39 10.73 2.74 7.17
CA ARG A 39 10.49 2.05 5.90
C ARG A 39 11.70 2.18 4.98
N GLU A 40 11.96 1.13 4.20
CA GLU A 40 13.00 1.11 3.16
C GLU A 40 14.40 1.47 3.68
N ARG A 41 14.75 0.94 4.86
CA ARG A 41 16.04 1.21 5.51
C ARG A 41 17.20 0.78 4.61
N LEU A 42 18.03 1.74 4.23
CA LEU A 42 19.25 1.50 3.46
C LEU A 42 20.28 0.72 4.30
N LEU A 43 20.82 -0.34 3.70
CA LEU A 43 21.87 -1.16 4.28
C LEU A 43 23.27 -0.82 3.78
N SER A 44 23.38 -0.04 2.70
CA SER A 44 24.66 0.43 2.18
C SER A 44 24.48 1.74 1.40
N LYS A 45 25.59 2.29 0.88
CA LYS A 45 25.56 3.49 0.01
C LYS A 45 24.83 3.25 -1.32
N GLN A 46 24.53 2.00 -1.70
CA GLN A 46 23.74 1.58 -2.88
C GLN A 46 22.87 0.32 -2.58
N PRO A 47 21.96 -0.11 -3.48
CA PRO A 47 20.50 -0.12 -3.28
C PRO A 47 19.93 -1.18 -2.31
N LEU A 48 20.74 -1.88 -1.51
CA LEU A 48 20.21 -2.87 -0.57
C LEU A 48 19.33 -2.18 0.48
N ARG A 49 18.07 -2.62 0.56
CA ARG A 49 17.05 -2.11 1.47
C ARG A 49 16.37 -3.27 2.17
N ILE A 50 16.05 -3.05 3.44
CA ILE A 50 15.08 -3.83 4.20
C ILE A 50 13.74 -3.11 4.07
N ASP A 51 12.63 -3.85 3.95
CA ASP A 51 11.31 -3.26 3.83
C ASP A 51 10.96 -2.41 5.06
N PHE A 52 11.11 -2.96 6.27
CA PHE A 52 10.89 -2.22 7.51
C PHE A 52 11.90 -2.55 8.60
N LEU A 53 12.29 -1.54 9.38
CA LEU A 53 13.03 -1.68 10.63
C LEU A 53 12.19 -1.12 11.77
N VAL A 54 11.88 -1.96 12.76
CA VAL A 54 11.26 -1.52 14.01
C VAL A 54 12.30 -1.47 15.11
N VAL A 55 12.56 -0.29 15.65
CA VAL A 55 13.55 -0.04 16.73
C VAL A 55 12.82 0.21 18.04
N LYS A 56 13.08 -0.60 19.07
CA LYS A 56 12.62 -0.31 20.44
C LYS A 56 13.59 0.66 21.09
N ASN A 57 13.16 1.88 21.31
CA ASN A 57 13.92 2.90 22.05
C ASN A 57 13.94 2.57 23.55
N ASN A 58 12.85 1.99 24.05
CA ASN A 58 12.76 1.42 25.38
C ASN A 58 12.80 -0.11 25.31
N THR A 59 13.94 -0.72 25.62
CA THR A 59 14.08 -2.19 25.52
C THR A 59 13.25 -2.96 26.55
N GLN A 60 12.81 -2.29 27.63
CA GLN A 60 12.00 -2.88 28.70
C GLN A 60 10.50 -2.94 28.35
N ILE A 61 10.03 -2.20 27.34
CA ILE A 61 8.62 -2.24 26.96
C ILE A 61 8.26 -3.63 26.42
N VAL A 62 7.08 -4.13 26.79
CA VAL A 62 6.50 -5.32 26.17
C VAL A 62 5.40 -4.85 25.24
N ILE A 63 5.56 -5.15 23.95
CA ILE A 63 4.51 -4.92 22.96
C ILE A 63 3.54 -6.09 23.09
N ASP A 64 2.32 -5.80 23.56
CA ASP A 64 1.33 -6.81 23.93
C ASP A 64 0.48 -7.21 22.73
N ASN A 65 1.14 -7.78 21.72
CA ASN A 65 0.50 -8.48 20.61
C ASN A 65 1.39 -9.64 20.14
N ASP A 66 0.81 -10.59 19.41
CA ASP A 66 1.47 -11.86 19.06
C ASP A 66 2.76 -11.71 18.23
N ILE A 67 2.89 -10.62 17.45
CA ILE A 67 4.09 -10.32 16.65
C ILE A 67 5.14 -9.61 17.52
N GLY A 68 4.76 -8.49 18.12
CA GLY A 68 5.63 -7.58 18.83
C GLY A 68 6.17 -8.12 20.16
N ARG A 69 5.49 -9.10 20.77
CA ARG A 69 5.98 -9.70 22.04
C ARG A 69 7.33 -10.40 21.88
N SER A 70 7.64 -10.87 20.68
CA SER A 70 8.93 -11.51 20.35
C SER A 70 10.00 -10.52 19.86
N PHE A 71 9.67 -9.22 19.82
CA PHE A 71 10.58 -8.20 19.29
C PHE A 71 11.69 -7.87 20.28
N ARG A 72 12.91 -7.87 19.74
CA ARG A 72 14.11 -7.37 20.41
C ARG A 72 14.30 -5.89 20.08
N LYS A 73 15.46 -5.32 20.39
CA LYS A 73 15.74 -3.91 20.15
C LYS A 73 15.60 -3.56 18.67
N TYR A 74 16.13 -4.37 17.77
CA TYR A 74 16.06 -4.17 16.33
C TYR A 74 15.29 -5.29 15.67
N ASN A 75 14.21 -4.97 14.96
CA ASN A 75 13.38 -5.96 14.28
C ASN A 75 13.36 -5.66 12.79
N ILE A 76 14.04 -6.51 12.05
CA ILE A 76 14.19 -6.42 10.59
C ILE A 76 13.01 -7.16 9.98
N ILE A 77 12.13 -6.46 9.29
CA ILE A 77 10.91 -7.03 8.73
C ILE A 77 10.99 -7.03 7.21
N GLU A 78 10.82 -8.20 6.59
CA GLU A 78 10.56 -8.36 5.16
C GLU A 78 9.08 -8.70 4.98
N TYR A 79 8.40 -8.02 4.06
CA TYR A 79 7.02 -8.34 3.69
C TYR A 79 6.96 -8.98 2.31
N LYS A 80 6.31 -10.14 2.23
CA LYS A 80 6.05 -10.82 0.95
C LYS A 80 4.61 -10.58 0.51
N ASN A 81 4.46 -10.07 -0.70
CA ASN A 81 3.15 -9.92 -1.35
C ASN A 81 2.38 -11.26 -1.37
N PRO A 82 1.04 -11.24 -1.40
CA PRO A 82 0.18 -12.43 -1.37
C PRO A 82 0.61 -13.58 -2.27
N ASP A 83 1.01 -13.24 -3.50
CA ASP A 83 1.29 -14.20 -4.58
C ASP A 83 2.78 -14.54 -4.71
N ASP A 84 3.64 -13.88 -3.93
CA ASP A 84 5.06 -14.16 -3.92
C ASP A 84 5.38 -15.44 -3.14
N ALA A 85 6.36 -16.20 -3.65
CA ALA A 85 6.94 -17.31 -2.93
C ALA A 85 7.75 -16.81 -1.71
N LEU A 86 7.72 -17.60 -0.63
CA LEU A 86 8.70 -17.54 0.44
C LEU A 86 9.41 -18.90 0.46
N ASP A 87 10.61 -18.92 -0.08
CA ASP A 87 11.50 -20.07 -0.17
C ASP A 87 12.76 -19.86 0.68
N ILE A 88 13.68 -20.82 0.61
CA ILE A 88 14.91 -20.82 1.41
C ILE A 88 15.86 -19.68 1.02
N ASP A 89 15.85 -19.26 -0.26
CA ASP A 89 16.73 -18.21 -0.75
C ASP A 89 16.28 -16.83 -0.24
N VAL A 90 14.97 -16.60 -0.18
CA VAL A 90 14.40 -15.40 0.46
C VAL A 90 14.75 -15.37 1.96
N LEU A 91 14.71 -16.52 2.64
CA LEU A 91 15.14 -16.60 4.05
C LEU A 91 16.61 -16.23 4.20
N TRP A 92 17.51 -16.80 3.39
CA TRP A 92 18.94 -16.49 3.42
C TRP A 92 19.26 -15.05 3.04
N LYS A 93 18.50 -14.45 2.12
CA LYS A 93 18.57 -13.01 1.82
C LYS A 93 18.30 -12.19 3.08
N CYS A 94 17.24 -12.50 3.83
CA CYS A 94 16.90 -11.80 5.07
C CYS A 94 18.01 -11.99 6.15
N ILE A 95 18.57 -13.19 6.25
CA ILE A 95 19.73 -13.47 7.11
C ILE A 95 20.94 -12.62 6.70
N GLY A 96 21.26 -12.54 5.42
CA GLY A 96 22.35 -11.70 4.90
C GLY A 96 22.14 -10.22 5.22
N TYR A 97 20.91 -9.72 5.03
CA TYR A 97 20.54 -8.34 5.37
C TYR A 97 20.70 -8.04 6.86
N SER A 98 20.35 -8.98 7.73
CA SER A 98 20.56 -8.85 9.17
C SER A 98 22.05 -8.78 9.55
N GLY A 99 22.90 -9.55 8.85
CA GLY A 99 24.35 -9.51 9.03
C GLY A 99 24.94 -8.17 8.63
N ILE A 100 24.51 -7.62 7.48
CA ILE A 100 24.91 -6.29 7.03
C ILE A 100 24.44 -5.25 8.04
N PHE A 101 23.16 -5.27 8.44
CA PHE A 101 22.63 -4.35 9.43
C PHE A 101 23.44 -4.38 10.73
N LYS A 102 23.74 -5.57 11.26
CA LYS A 102 24.57 -5.76 12.45
C LYS A 102 25.96 -5.10 12.30
N SER A 103 26.51 -5.07 11.09
CA SER A 103 27.82 -4.48 10.80
C SER A 103 27.83 -2.95 10.69
N LEU A 104 26.67 -2.29 10.68
CA LEU A 104 26.55 -0.83 10.54
C LEU A 104 26.87 -0.04 11.82
N GLY A 105 27.23 -0.72 12.91
CA GLY A 105 27.72 -0.07 14.12
C GLY A 105 28.99 0.75 13.87
N ASN A 106 29.10 1.89 14.54
CA ASN A 106 30.27 2.78 14.55
C ASN A 106 31.49 2.14 15.23
N TYR A 107 31.27 1.17 16.13
CA TYR A 107 32.32 0.41 16.80
C TYR A 107 31.98 -1.08 16.90
N VAL A 108 32.99 -1.87 17.27
CA VAL A 108 32.90 -3.33 17.32
C VAL A 108 31.72 -3.76 18.19
N ASN A 109 30.81 -4.51 17.57
CA ASN A 109 29.66 -5.12 18.21
C ASN A 109 28.70 -4.11 18.90
N GLU A 110 28.61 -2.87 18.38
CA GLU A 110 27.61 -1.89 18.83
C GLU A 110 26.19 -2.43 18.66
N ILE A 111 25.87 -3.01 17.49
CA ILE A 111 24.62 -3.74 17.27
C ILE A 111 24.89 -5.22 17.57
N ARG A 112 24.31 -5.72 18.66
CA ARG A 112 24.54 -7.10 19.09
C ARG A 112 23.59 -8.06 18.37
N ALA A 113 24.04 -9.29 18.12
CA ALA A 113 23.20 -10.30 17.46
C ALA A 113 21.99 -10.71 18.32
N ASP A 114 22.14 -10.68 19.65
CA ASP A 114 21.06 -10.96 20.59
C ASP A 114 20.06 -9.80 20.77
N GLU A 115 20.32 -8.65 20.14
CA GLU A 115 19.40 -7.51 20.06
C GLU A 115 18.59 -7.47 18.76
N ILE A 116 18.89 -8.36 17.80
CA ILE A 116 18.21 -8.43 16.50
C ILE A 116 17.17 -9.55 16.50
N THR A 117 16.02 -9.30 15.89
CA THR A 117 15.04 -10.29 15.42
C THR A 117 14.82 -10.10 13.91
N ILE A 118 14.74 -11.20 13.17
CA ILE A 118 14.34 -11.18 11.75
C ILE A 118 12.88 -11.62 11.70
N THR A 119 12.02 -10.87 11.03
CA THR A 119 10.60 -11.17 10.89
C THR A 119 10.23 -11.19 9.41
N ILE A 120 9.66 -12.28 8.91
CA ILE A 120 9.18 -12.38 7.54
C ILE A 120 7.66 -12.51 7.58
N CYS A 121 6.97 -11.49 7.08
CA CYS A 121 5.52 -11.44 7.05
C CYS A 121 4.99 -11.88 5.70
N ARG A 122 4.04 -12.81 5.69
CA ARG A 122 3.33 -13.21 4.47
C ARG A 122 1.93 -13.69 4.77
N ILE A 123 1.07 -13.69 3.75
CA ILE A 123 -0.33 -14.10 3.93
C ILE A 123 -0.45 -15.60 4.20
N ARG A 124 0.10 -16.45 3.33
CA ARG A 124 -0.12 -17.91 3.37
C ARG A 124 1.03 -18.66 4.03
N ARG A 125 0.73 -19.76 4.71
CA ARG A 125 1.75 -20.61 5.34
C ARG A 125 2.75 -21.19 4.32
N PRO A 126 4.07 -21.02 4.50
CA PRO A 126 5.10 -21.51 3.58
C PRO A 126 5.42 -22.99 3.81
N ASN A 127 4.48 -23.89 3.53
CA ASN A 127 4.63 -25.32 3.80
C ASN A 127 5.87 -25.97 3.15
N LYS A 128 6.28 -25.50 1.95
CA LYS A 128 7.49 -26.01 1.28
C LYS A 128 8.76 -25.63 2.04
N LEU A 129 8.90 -24.35 2.43
CA LEU A 129 10.02 -23.88 3.25
C LEU A 129 10.06 -24.59 4.60
N PHE A 130 8.92 -24.76 5.27
CA PHE A 130 8.88 -25.44 6.57
C PHE A 130 9.36 -26.89 6.49
N ARG A 131 8.97 -27.64 5.45
CA ARG A 131 9.48 -29.00 5.24
C ARG A 131 10.97 -29.00 4.96
N GLN A 132 11.43 -28.11 4.09
CA GLN A 132 12.86 -28.02 3.78
C GLN A 132 13.71 -27.68 5.03
N LEU A 133 13.23 -26.77 5.88
CA LEU A 133 13.91 -26.45 7.14
C LEU A 133 13.98 -27.67 8.07
N ASP A 134 12.91 -28.45 8.15
CA ASP A 134 12.88 -29.70 8.92
C ASP A 134 13.87 -30.74 8.35
N ASP A 135 13.91 -30.90 7.02
CA ASP A 135 14.85 -31.77 6.31
C ASP A 135 16.33 -31.35 6.54
N GLU A 136 16.58 -30.05 6.72
CA GLU A 136 17.89 -29.47 7.03
C GLU A 136 18.22 -29.50 8.55
N GLY A 137 17.34 -30.05 9.39
CA GLY A 137 17.54 -30.18 10.83
C GLY A 137 17.24 -28.91 11.64
N CYS A 138 16.62 -27.91 11.02
CA CYS A 138 16.12 -26.73 11.73
C CYS A 138 14.79 -27.05 12.44
N VAL A 139 14.53 -26.35 13.54
CA VAL A 139 13.29 -26.51 14.31
C VAL A 139 12.34 -25.35 14.00
N VAL A 140 11.14 -25.67 13.53
CA VAL A 140 10.05 -24.70 13.31
C VAL A 140 9.03 -24.81 14.45
N THR A 141 9.10 -23.90 15.42
CA THR A 141 8.21 -23.86 16.59
C THR A 141 7.07 -22.89 16.36
N ARG A 142 5.81 -23.34 16.47
CA ARG A 142 4.65 -22.45 16.50
C ARG A 142 4.51 -21.84 17.90
N LEU A 143 4.79 -20.54 18.03
CA LEU A 143 4.67 -19.81 19.30
C LEU A 143 3.21 -19.45 19.60
N TYR A 144 2.52 -18.93 18.59
CA TYR A 144 1.12 -18.48 18.63
C TYR A 144 0.43 -18.81 17.29
N PRO A 145 -0.90 -18.68 17.17
CA PRO A 145 -1.55 -18.76 15.87
C PRO A 145 -0.92 -17.79 14.86
N GLY A 146 -0.36 -18.34 13.76
CA GLY A 146 0.33 -17.57 12.72
C GLY A 146 1.77 -17.14 13.04
N ILE A 147 2.29 -17.38 14.24
CA ILE A 147 3.67 -16.99 14.61
C ILE A 147 4.55 -18.23 14.73
N TYR A 148 5.53 -18.36 13.83
CA TYR A 148 6.45 -19.48 13.77
C TYR A 148 7.88 -19.01 13.97
N GLN A 149 8.57 -19.54 14.97
CA GLN A 149 9.99 -19.29 15.19
C GLN A 149 10.84 -20.38 14.53
N ILE A 150 11.86 -19.98 13.78
CA ILE A 150 12.88 -20.88 13.27
C ILE A 150 14.09 -20.85 14.19
N SER A 151 14.54 -22.02 14.61
CA SER A 151 15.77 -22.23 15.41
C SER A 151 16.71 -23.21 14.70
N GLY A 152 18.01 -23.09 14.94
CA GLY A 152 19.02 -24.03 14.42
C GLY A 152 19.81 -23.56 13.20
N ILE A 153 19.39 -22.46 12.56
CA ILE A 153 20.09 -21.91 11.38
C ILE A 153 21.19 -20.89 11.75
N ILE A 154 20.86 -19.92 12.62
CA ILE A 154 21.77 -18.89 13.15
C ILE A 154 21.36 -18.52 14.58
N VAL A 155 22.20 -17.74 15.29
CA VAL A 155 21.92 -17.26 16.67
C VAL A 155 20.83 -16.17 16.74
N VAL A 156 20.58 -15.47 15.63
CA VAL A 156 19.53 -14.44 15.53
C VAL A 156 18.17 -15.14 15.35
N PRO A 157 17.15 -14.89 16.20
CA PRO A 157 15.82 -15.42 16.05
C PRO A 157 15.20 -14.97 14.74
N ILE A 158 14.56 -15.93 14.08
CA ILE A 158 13.79 -15.68 12.88
C ILE A 158 12.35 -16.05 13.16
N LEU A 159 11.44 -15.13 12.85
CA LEU A 159 10.00 -15.28 12.92
C LEU A 159 9.43 -15.31 11.51
N ILE A 160 8.58 -16.27 11.23
CA ILE A 160 7.69 -16.27 10.07
C ILE A 160 6.28 -16.00 10.59
N VAL A 161 5.72 -14.88 10.14
CA VAL A 161 4.37 -14.42 10.48
C VAL A 161 3.45 -14.76 9.30
N VAL A 162 2.51 -15.66 9.54
CA VAL A 162 1.48 -16.08 8.59
C VAL A 162 0.20 -15.31 8.90
N LEU A 163 -0.05 -14.23 8.16
CA LEU A 163 -1.13 -13.27 8.45
C LEU A 163 -2.51 -13.92 8.46
N SER A 164 -2.77 -14.91 7.58
CA SER A 164 -4.06 -15.60 7.51
C SER A 164 -4.35 -16.53 8.70
N GLU A 165 -3.35 -16.79 9.54
CA GLU A 165 -3.47 -17.68 10.71
C GLU A 165 -3.51 -16.93 12.04
N LEU A 166 -3.32 -15.60 12.02
CA LEU A 166 -3.37 -14.76 13.22
C LEU A 166 -4.77 -14.81 13.85
N LYS A 167 -4.78 -14.85 15.18
CA LYS A 167 -6.02 -14.81 15.99
C LYS A 167 -6.09 -13.62 16.95
N ASP A 168 -4.97 -12.91 17.13
CA ASP A 168 -4.90 -11.69 17.90
C ASP A 168 -5.70 -10.56 17.25
N ASN A 169 -6.57 -9.93 18.02
CA ASN A 169 -7.42 -8.83 17.56
C ASN A 169 -6.63 -7.52 17.38
N GLU A 170 -5.51 -7.33 18.10
CA GLU A 170 -4.62 -6.17 17.91
C GLU A 170 -3.93 -6.18 16.54
N LEU A 171 -3.96 -7.32 15.86
CA LEU A 171 -3.39 -7.54 14.53
C LEU A 171 -4.46 -7.60 13.42
N ASN A 172 -5.70 -7.19 13.71
CA ASN A 172 -6.80 -7.18 12.72
C ASN A 172 -6.45 -6.38 11.46
N SER A 173 -5.72 -5.26 11.59
CA SER A 173 -5.23 -4.48 10.46
C SER A 173 -4.43 -5.32 9.46
N LEU A 174 -3.62 -6.26 9.95
CA LEU A 174 -2.82 -7.15 9.13
C LEU A 174 -3.63 -8.33 8.58
N LYS A 175 -4.59 -8.84 9.35
CA LYS A 175 -5.45 -9.98 8.99
C LYS A 175 -6.35 -9.68 7.79
N ILE A 176 -6.92 -8.48 7.72
CA ILE A 176 -7.94 -8.15 6.70
C ILE A 176 -7.35 -7.79 5.33
N MET A 177 -6.03 -7.71 5.21
CA MET A 177 -5.31 -7.51 3.95
C MET A 177 -5.09 -8.83 3.20
N THR A 178 -6.17 -9.57 2.98
CA THR A 178 -6.18 -10.79 2.18
C THR A 178 -7.50 -10.90 1.42
N ALA A 179 -7.48 -11.60 0.29
CA ALA A 179 -8.71 -12.04 -0.35
C ALA A 179 -9.46 -13.04 0.55
N ASN A 180 -10.79 -12.99 0.51
CA ASN A 180 -11.68 -13.78 1.37
C ASN A 180 -11.40 -13.58 2.86
N ALA A 181 -11.10 -12.34 3.26
CA ALA A 181 -10.98 -11.99 4.67
C ALA A 181 -12.32 -12.25 5.39
N ASP A 182 -12.24 -12.56 6.69
CA ASP A 182 -13.43 -12.77 7.52
C ASP A 182 -14.24 -11.46 7.62
N GLU A 183 -15.53 -11.54 7.31
CA GLU A 183 -16.42 -10.37 7.33
C GLU A 183 -16.52 -9.77 8.74
N GLY A 184 -16.50 -10.61 9.79
CA GLY A 184 -16.50 -10.16 11.18
C GLY A 184 -15.23 -9.40 11.54
N ASP A 185 -14.06 -9.90 11.13
CA ASP A 185 -12.78 -9.19 11.31
C ASP A 185 -12.78 -7.82 10.60
N ILE A 186 -13.30 -7.74 9.36
CA ILE A 186 -13.43 -6.46 8.63
C ILE A 186 -14.34 -5.49 9.39
N ARG A 187 -15.51 -5.95 9.84
CA ARG A 187 -16.47 -5.11 10.57
C ARG A 187 -15.89 -4.61 11.88
N ASN A 188 -15.26 -5.50 12.64
CA ASN A 188 -14.59 -5.15 13.89
C ASN A 188 -13.50 -4.11 13.64
N PHE A 189 -12.70 -4.28 12.59
CA PHE A 189 -11.66 -3.31 12.24
C PHE A 189 -12.22 -1.94 11.90
N ILE A 190 -13.28 -1.85 11.06
CA ILE A 190 -13.95 -0.58 10.72
C ILE A 190 -14.46 0.12 11.98
N THR A 191 -15.14 -0.63 12.86
CA THR A 191 -15.70 -0.10 14.11
C THR A 191 -14.64 0.41 15.08
N GLU A 192 -13.49 -0.27 15.19
CA GLU A 192 -12.40 0.20 16.03
C GLU A 192 -11.65 1.38 15.39
N ALA A 193 -11.45 1.35 14.07
CA ALA A 193 -10.79 2.42 13.34
C ALA A 193 -11.60 3.73 13.34
N SER A 194 -12.93 3.69 13.30
CA SER A 194 -13.77 4.91 13.36
C SER A 194 -13.63 5.66 14.68
N LYS A 195 -13.28 4.97 15.78
CA LYS A 195 -13.06 5.56 17.11
C LYS A 195 -11.72 6.28 17.25
N LEU A 196 -10.82 6.14 16.28
CA LEU A 196 -9.50 6.78 16.32
C LEU A 196 -9.64 8.30 16.32
N LYS A 197 -8.75 8.97 17.06
CA LYS A 197 -8.72 10.44 17.15
C LYS A 197 -7.54 11.03 16.40
N GLU A 198 -6.40 10.37 16.45
CA GLU A 198 -5.17 10.83 15.81
C GLU A 198 -5.24 10.65 14.29
N GLN A 199 -4.96 11.73 13.56
CA GLN A 199 -5.03 11.70 12.09
C GLN A 199 -4.07 10.67 11.49
N GLY A 200 -2.88 10.52 12.09
CA GLY A 200 -1.89 9.53 11.64
C GLY A 200 -2.44 8.10 11.70
N ASP A 201 -3.15 7.75 12.77
CA ASP A 201 -3.75 6.43 12.92
C ASP A 201 -4.93 6.20 11.97
N LYS A 202 -5.74 7.24 11.72
CA LYS A 202 -6.81 7.20 10.71
C LYS A 202 -6.24 6.94 9.32
N ASN A 203 -5.18 7.65 8.94
CA ASN A 203 -4.52 7.46 7.64
C ASN A 203 -3.93 6.04 7.52
N ASN A 204 -3.34 5.51 8.60
CA ASN A 204 -2.85 4.13 8.63
C ASN A 204 -3.98 3.10 8.45
N ALA A 205 -5.13 3.34 9.10
CA ALA A 205 -6.30 2.48 8.96
C ALA A 205 -6.93 2.58 7.55
N ASP A 206 -6.97 3.77 6.95
CA ASP A 206 -7.46 3.96 5.59
C ASP A 206 -6.61 3.18 4.58
N ALA A 207 -5.28 3.25 4.67
CA ALA A 207 -4.38 2.48 3.81
C ALA A 207 -4.68 0.96 3.85
N VAL A 208 -4.99 0.42 5.04
CA VAL A 208 -5.42 -0.98 5.21
C VAL A 208 -6.77 -1.24 4.54
N LEU A 209 -7.75 -0.34 4.74
CA LEU A 209 -9.08 -0.49 4.15
C LEU A 209 -9.07 -0.38 2.63
N GLN A 210 -8.22 0.46 2.04
CA GLN A 210 -8.07 0.56 0.59
C GLN A 210 -7.65 -0.80 -0.01
N ILE A 211 -6.66 -1.46 0.61
CA ILE A 211 -6.25 -2.81 0.21
C ILE A 211 -7.40 -3.80 0.43
N SER A 212 -7.98 -3.82 1.63
CA SER A 212 -9.02 -4.79 1.97
C SER A 212 -10.25 -4.67 1.07
N ALA A 213 -10.74 -3.45 0.82
CA ALA A 213 -11.87 -3.17 -0.06
C ALA A 213 -11.60 -3.59 -1.51
N SER A 214 -10.36 -3.42 -1.98
CA SER A 214 -9.99 -3.77 -3.34
C SER A 214 -10.05 -5.28 -3.62
N VAL A 215 -9.74 -6.11 -2.62
CA VAL A 215 -9.70 -7.57 -2.72
C VAL A 215 -10.93 -8.26 -2.14
N ASN A 216 -11.76 -7.55 -1.37
CA ASN A 216 -13.00 -8.06 -0.75
C ASN A 216 -14.25 -7.26 -1.18
N LYS A 217 -14.39 -6.98 -2.48
CA LYS A 217 -15.42 -6.09 -3.05
C LYS A 217 -16.85 -6.41 -2.58
N THR A 218 -17.26 -7.67 -2.67
CA THR A 218 -18.63 -8.10 -2.30
C THR A 218 -18.93 -7.87 -0.82
N ILE A 219 -17.93 -8.04 0.06
CA ILE A 219 -18.10 -7.77 1.50
C ILE A 219 -18.29 -6.26 1.71
N PHE A 220 -17.47 -5.42 1.08
CA PHE A 220 -17.57 -3.97 1.22
C PHE A 220 -18.83 -3.38 0.57
N GLU A 221 -19.34 -3.96 -0.52
CA GLU A 221 -20.63 -3.60 -1.11
C GLU A 221 -21.78 -3.84 -0.14
N LYS A 222 -21.78 -4.99 0.55
CA LYS A 222 -22.75 -5.31 1.61
C LYS A 222 -22.65 -4.33 2.78
N ILE A 223 -21.44 -4.10 3.30
CA ILE A 223 -21.19 -3.17 4.41
C ILE A 223 -21.66 -1.75 4.09
N ARG A 224 -21.51 -1.28 2.83
CA ARG A 224 -22.01 0.04 2.41
C ARG A 224 -23.53 0.15 2.37
N GLY A 225 -24.23 -0.97 2.25
CA GLY A 225 -25.70 -1.01 2.29
C GLY A 225 -26.26 -0.91 3.71
N GLU A 226 -25.42 -1.05 4.74
CA GLU A 226 -25.79 -0.98 6.15
C GLU A 226 -25.49 0.42 6.68
N GLU A 227 -26.50 1.12 7.19
CA GLU A 227 -26.43 2.56 7.48
C GLU A 227 -25.36 2.91 8.52
N ASP A 228 -25.31 2.14 9.62
CA ASP A 228 -24.36 2.30 10.72
C ASP A 228 -22.91 2.05 10.30
N MET A 229 -22.66 0.98 9.56
CA MET A 229 -21.33 0.65 9.07
C MET A 229 -20.86 1.60 7.95
N CYS A 230 -21.79 2.06 7.11
CA CYS A 230 -21.51 3.05 6.10
C CYS A 230 -21.13 4.39 6.72
N GLU A 231 -21.79 4.79 7.82
CA GLU A 231 -21.42 5.98 8.59
C GLU A 231 -20.00 5.85 9.17
N ALA A 232 -19.68 4.72 9.82
CA ALA A 232 -18.34 4.46 10.34
C ALA A 232 -17.25 4.53 9.25
N LEU A 233 -17.50 3.95 8.08
CA LEU A 233 -16.60 4.07 6.91
C LEU A 233 -16.46 5.52 6.43
N ARG A 234 -17.57 6.27 6.34
CA ARG A 234 -17.52 7.68 5.90
C ARG A 234 -16.74 8.55 6.87
N GLU A 235 -16.92 8.36 8.17
CA GLU A 235 -16.20 9.11 9.20
C GLU A 235 -14.69 8.86 9.11
N LEU A 236 -14.31 7.61 8.90
CA LEU A 236 -12.90 7.22 8.77
C LEU A 236 -12.25 7.78 7.50
N MET A 237 -12.99 7.79 6.39
CA MET A 237 -12.50 8.24 5.07
C MET A 237 -12.80 9.71 4.76
N ALA A 238 -13.37 10.48 5.69
CA ALA A 238 -13.94 11.81 5.41
C ALA A 238 -12.92 12.79 4.83
N ASP A 239 -11.71 12.80 5.37
CA ASP A 239 -10.68 13.75 4.95
C ASP A 239 -10.00 13.33 3.64
N ASP A 240 -9.84 12.02 3.41
CA ASP A 240 -9.34 11.50 2.13
C ASP A 240 -10.35 11.71 1.00
N LEU A 241 -11.65 11.58 1.28
CA LEU A 241 -12.71 11.92 0.33
C LEU A 241 -12.66 13.40 -0.06
N LYS A 242 -12.48 14.31 0.90
CA LYS A 242 -12.31 15.76 0.61
C LYS A 242 -11.06 16.03 -0.21
N ASN A 243 -9.95 15.37 0.11
CA ASN A 243 -8.70 15.52 -0.64
C ASN A 243 -8.82 14.97 -2.06
N ALA A 244 -9.45 13.81 -2.23
CA ALA A 244 -9.70 13.20 -3.54
C ALA A 244 -10.65 14.06 -4.38
N GLU A 245 -11.69 14.64 -3.76
CA GLU A 245 -12.60 15.58 -4.42
C GLU A 245 -11.84 16.83 -4.91
N LYS A 246 -11.01 17.43 -4.05
CA LYS A 246 -10.19 18.60 -4.42
C LYS A 246 -9.25 18.29 -5.59
N GLN A 247 -8.51 17.17 -5.53
CA GLN A 247 -7.63 16.73 -6.62
C GLN A 247 -8.41 16.42 -7.90
N GLY A 248 -9.60 15.84 -7.77
CA GLY A 248 -10.49 15.56 -8.90
C GLY A 248 -10.94 16.83 -9.59
N ILE A 249 -11.31 17.86 -8.83
CA ILE A 249 -11.67 19.18 -9.35
C ILE A 249 -10.47 19.83 -10.06
N GLU A 250 -9.28 19.82 -9.44
CA GLU A 250 -8.06 20.39 -10.02
C GLU A 250 -7.70 19.72 -11.34
N ARG A 251 -7.68 18.38 -11.39
CA ARG A 251 -7.42 17.62 -12.63
C ARG A 251 -8.49 17.85 -13.68
N GLY A 252 -9.77 17.90 -13.28
CA GLY A 252 -10.87 18.16 -14.21
C GLY A 252 -10.78 19.55 -14.83
N LEU A 253 -10.35 20.55 -14.06
CA LEU A 253 -10.14 21.91 -14.54
C LEU A 253 -8.94 21.99 -15.50
N GLU A 254 -7.82 21.33 -15.16
CA GLU A 254 -6.64 21.24 -16.02
C GLU A 254 -6.96 20.55 -17.36
N GLN A 255 -7.59 19.37 -17.32
CA GLN A 255 -8.01 18.64 -18.52
C GLN A 255 -9.02 19.44 -19.36
N GLY A 256 -9.97 20.13 -18.71
CA GLY A 256 -10.94 20.98 -19.41
C GLY A 256 -10.29 22.17 -20.11
N LEU A 257 -9.28 22.78 -19.48
CA LEU A 257 -8.48 23.86 -20.08
C LEU A 257 -7.70 23.36 -21.29
N GLU A 258 -6.99 22.24 -21.14
CA GLU A 258 -6.20 21.63 -22.21
C GLU A 258 -7.08 21.25 -23.41
N GLN A 259 -8.21 20.56 -23.15
CA GLN A 259 -9.19 20.23 -24.19
C GLN A 259 -9.78 21.49 -24.84
N GLY A 260 -10.08 22.52 -24.06
CA GLY A 260 -10.58 23.80 -24.58
C GLY A 260 -9.60 24.48 -25.53
N VAL A 261 -8.31 24.51 -25.17
CA VAL A 261 -7.23 25.05 -26.01
C VAL A 261 -7.08 24.24 -27.29
N ASN A 262 -7.01 22.91 -27.18
CA ASN A 262 -6.86 22.03 -28.35
C ASN A 262 -8.04 22.15 -29.31
N ASN A 263 -9.27 22.07 -28.81
CA ASN A 263 -10.49 22.24 -29.61
C ASN A 263 -10.51 23.59 -30.33
N THR A 264 -10.09 24.66 -29.65
CA THR A 264 -10.07 26.01 -30.23
C THR A 264 -8.98 26.15 -31.31
N ASN A 265 -7.80 25.59 -31.07
CA ASN A 265 -6.71 25.58 -32.03
C ASN A 265 -7.07 24.78 -33.29
N GLU A 266 -7.67 23.61 -33.14
CA GLU A 266 -8.15 22.79 -34.25
C GLU A 266 -9.24 23.50 -35.05
N LEU A 267 -10.22 24.11 -34.38
CA LEU A 267 -11.27 24.91 -35.01
C LEU A 267 -10.65 26.05 -35.84
N TYR A 268 -9.69 26.78 -35.28
CA TYR A 268 -9.04 27.89 -35.97
C TYR A 268 -8.19 27.43 -37.15
N ALA A 269 -7.41 26.36 -36.99
CA ALA A 269 -6.66 25.76 -38.08
C ALA A 269 -7.59 25.39 -39.25
N TRP A 270 -8.72 24.74 -38.96
CA TRP A 270 -9.73 24.43 -39.97
C TRP A 270 -10.30 25.67 -40.63
N LEU A 271 -10.67 26.71 -39.86
CA LEU A 271 -11.21 27.94 -40.44
C LEU A 271 -10.20 28.63 -41.37
N PHE A 272 -8.91 28.61 -41.03
CA PHE A 272 -7.86 29.12 -41.91
C PHE A 272 -7.72 28.29 -43.21
N GLU A 273 -7.77 26.96 -43.15
CA GLU A 273 -7.77 26.10 -44.35
C GLU A 273 -8.94 26.42 -45.30
N GLN A 274 -10.07 26.86 -44.76
CA GLN A 274 -11.25 27.25 -45.53
C GLN A 274 -11.25 28.74 -45.95
N ASN A 275 -10.16 29.47 -45.73
CA ASN A 275 -10.05 30.92 -45.95
C ASN A 275 -11.08 31.77 -45.16
N ARG A 276 -11.52 31.29 -43.99
CA ARG A 276 -12.52 31.94 -43.12
C ARG A 276 -11.89 32.74 -41.97
N ALA A 277 -10.82 33.50 -42.25
CA ALA A 277 -10.09 34.26 -41.21
C ALA A 277 -10.95 35.32 -40.49
N ALA A 278 -11.93 35.92 -41.19
CA ALA A 278 -12.89 36.86 -40.60
C ALA A 278 -13.77 36.21 -39.51
N ASP A 279 -14.08 34.91 -39.65
CA ASP A 279 -14.88 34.17 -38.68
C ASP A 279 -14.09 33.94 -37.38
N VAL A 280 -12.78 33.70 -37.46
CA VAL A 280 -11.89 33.63 -36.28
C VAL A 280 -11.87 34.97 -35.55
N GLN A 281 -11.71 36.08 -36.27
CA GLN A 281 -11.70 37.42 -35.67
C GLN A 281 -13.02 37.75 -34.97
N ARG A 282 -14.15 37.29 -35.52
CA ARG A 282 -15.46 37.45 -34.89
C ARG A 282 -15.62 36.52 -33.67
N ALA A 283 -15.18 35.27 -33.77
CA ALA A 283 -15.31 34.27 -32.71
C ALA A 283 -14.53 34.64 -31.44
N THR A 284 -13.39 35.34 -31.56
CA THR A 284 -12.62 35.84 -30.40
C THR A 284 -13.35 36.92 -29.59
N LYS A 285 -14.42 37.52 -30.13
CA LYS A 285 -15.20 38.59 -29.49
C LYS A 285 -16.66 38.22 -29.22
N ASP A 286 -17.13 37.11 -29.79
CA ASP A 286 -18.51 36.66 -29.71
C ASP A 286 -18.53 35.16 -29.37
N HIS A 287 -18.72 34.86 -28.07
CA HIS A 287 -18.78 33.49 -27.56
C HIS A 287 -19.93 32.68 -28.17
N ALA A 288 -21.07 33.30 -28.48
CA ALA A 288 -22.20 32.60 -29.07
C ALA A 288 -21.88 32.18 -30.52
N TYR A 289 -21.15 33.04 -31.24
CA TYR A 289 -20.66 32.74 -32.58
C TYR A 289 -19.54 31.67 -32.57
N LEU A 290 -18.61 31.74 -31.62
CA LEU A 290 -17.60 30.70 -31.40
C LEU A 290 -18.25 29.33 -31.17
N ASN A 291 -19.28 29.26 -30.31
CA ASN A 291 -20.01 28.00 -30.06
C ASN A 291 -20.69 27.46 -31.33
N LYS A 292 -21.26 28.33 -32.17
CA LYS A 292 -21.85 27.91 -33.46
C LYS A 292 -20.80 27.31 -34.40
N LEU A 293 -19.63 27.93 -34.51
CA LEU A 293 -18.51 27.42 -35.32
C LEU A 293 -17.95 26.11 -34.77
N MET A 294 -17.88 25.97 -33.45
CA MET A 294 -17.44 24.73 -32.80
C MET A 294 -18.41 23.56 -33.08
N GLU A 295 -19.73 23.81 -33.06
CA GLU A 295 -20.74 22.81 -33.45
C GLU A 295 -20.68 22.48 -34.96
N GLU A 296 -20.37 23.46 -35.80
CA GLU A 296 -20.12 23.24 -37.23
C GLU A 296 -18.90 22.32 -37.45
N TYR A 297 -17.80 22.58 -36.75
CA TYR A 297 -16.57 21.78 -36.78
C TYR A 297 -16.79 20.34 -36.29
N LYS A 298 -17.51 20.15 -35.18
CA LYS A 298 -17.84 18.79 -34.66
C LYS A 298 -18.67 17.97 -35.65
N LYS A 299 -19.64 18.60 -36.33
CA LYS A 299 -20.47 17.93 -37.36
C LYS A 299 -19.64 17.49 -38.57
N ARG A 300 -18.57 18.23 -38.90
CA ARG A 300 -17.60 17.80 -39.93
C ARG A 300 -16.87 16.54 -39.47
N ALA A 301 -16.28 16.54 -38.27
CA ALA A 301 -15.48 15.42 -37.78
C ALA A 301 -16.26 14.09 -37.77
N GLN A 302 -17.56 14.13 -37.48
CA GLN A 302 -18.45 12.95 -37.52
C GLN A 302 -18.71 12.39 -38.92
N ARG A 303 -18.54 13.17 -40.00
CA ARG A 303 -18.73 12.71 -41.38
C ARG A 303 -17.53 11.98 -41.99
N TYR A 304 -16.36 12.05 -41.35
CA TYR A 304 -15.13 11.41 -41.81
C TYR A 304 -14.79 10.09 -41.06
N ASN A 305 -15.61 9.70 -40.08
CA ASN A 305 -15.47 8.45 -39.31
C ASN A 305 -16.52 7.38 -39.67
N CYS A 306 -17.13 7.47 -40.86
CA CYS A 306 -17.98 6.44 -41.47
C CYS A 306 -17.33 5.91 -42.75
#